data_AF-A0A965CBT0-F1
#
_entry.id   AF-A0A965CBT0-F1
#
_cell.length_a   1.000
_cell.length_b   1.000
_cell.length_c   1.000
_cell.angle_alpha   90.00
_cell.angle_beta   90.00
_cell.angle_gamma   90.00
#
_symmetry.space_group_name_H-M   'P 1'
#
loop_
_entity.id
_entity.type
_entity.pdbx_description
1 polymer ?
#
loop_
_entity_poly.entity_id
_entity_poly.type
_entity_poly.pdbx_seq_one_letter_code
_entity_poly.pdbx_strand_id
1 'polypeptide(L)'
;MGGSPSIPAPPPPPDPAAVAQANADAYKKNVETYLEKAPEMAALENKLRIQYMPQQRSLERQLSALDQQAGVQAGMQLERQYGPQRTLESLRRQYETSPQAYALNRGLGDQMTRQFERLYGTSPYGSVEPNVAFNRQPRPVDFYGTIGTNIGSPELKA
;
A
#
# COMPACT_ATOMS: atom_id res chain seq x y z
N MET A 1 8.65 -39.46 59.23
CA MET A 1 8.38 -40.09 57.92
C MET A 1 7.10 -39.52 57.36
N GLY A 2 7.12 -38.95 56.16
CA GLY A 2 5.92 -38.40 55.53
C GLY A 2 6.28 -37.70 54.22
N GLY A 3 6.65 -38.49 53.21
CA GLY A 3 6.93 -37.96 51.87
C GLY A 3 5.64 -37.53 51.20
N SER A 4 5.57 -36.26 50.78
CA SER A 4 4.48 -35.75 49.95
C SER A 4 4.35 -36.59 48.67
N PRO A 5 3.13 -36.87 48.18
CA PRO A 5 2.94 -37.59 46.92
C PRO A 5 3.51 -36.73 45.80
N SER A 6 4.57 -37.21 45.16
CA SER A 6 5.13 -36.57 43.96
C SER A 6 4.07 -36.64 42.86
N ILE A 7 3.43 -35.51 42.56
CA ILE A 7 2.46 -35.44 41.46
C ILE A 7 3.25 -35.74 40.17
N PRO A 8 2.86 -36.74 39.38
CA PRO A 8 3.55 -37.05 38.14
C PRO A 8 3.51 -35.81 37.24
N ALA A 9 4.63 -35.53 36.58
CA ALA A 9 4.72 -34.40 35.66
C ALA A 9 3.59 -34.49 34.62
N PRO A 10 2.96 -33.35 34.25
CA PRO A 10 1.91 -33.34 33.25
C PRO A 10 2.43 -34.00 31.96
N PRO A 11 1.56 -34.74 31.24
CA PRO A 11 1.98 -35.40 30.02
C PRO A 11 2.55 -34.36 29.04
N PRO A 12 3.58 -34.74 28.25
CA PRO A 12 4.14 -33.85 27.26
C PRO A 12 3.05 -33.39 26.29
N PRO A 13 3.13 -32.14 25.79
CA PRO A 13 2.18 -31.63 24.82
C PRO A 13 2.15 -32.55 23.59
N PRO A 14 0.97 -32.77 22.98
CA PRO A 14 0.85 -33.56 21.76
C PRO A 14 1.76 -33.01 20.66
N ASP A 15 2.38 -33.90 19.87
CA ASP A 15 3.21 -33.48 18.75
C ASP A 15 2.38 -32.65 17.76
N PRO A 16 2.74 -31.37 17.52
CA PRO A 16 1.99 -30.51 16.62
C PRO A 16 1.90 -31.06 15.20
N ALA A 17 2.91 -31.80 14.72
CA ALA A 17 2.87 -32.43 13.40
C ALA A 17 1.83 -33.57 13.35
N ALA A 18 1.81 -34.42 14.38
CA ALA A 18 0.83 -35.51 14.49
C ALA A 18 -0.61 -34.99 14.60
N VAL A 19 -0.83 -33.90 15.35
CA VAL A 19 -2.16 -33.25 15.46
C VAL A 19 -2.59 -32.62 14.13
N ALA A 20 -1.68 -31.96 13.41
CA ALA A 20 -1.97 -31.40 12.09
C ALA A 20 -2.36 -32.49 11.07
N GLN A 21 -1.68 -33.63 11.10
CA GLN A 21 -1.97 -34.76 10.22
C GLN A 21 -3.32 -35.41 10.54
N ALA A 22 -3.61 -35.66 11.82
CA ALA A 22 -4.90 -36.20 12.25
C ALA A 22 -6.07 -35.28 11.89
N ASN A 23 -5.89 -33.95 12.02
CA ASN A 23 -6.88 -32.98 11.59
C ASN A 23 -7.10 -33.03 10.07
N ALA A 24 -6.02 -33.08 9.28
CA ALA A 24 -6.13 -33.18 7.82
C ALA A 24 -6.88 -34.45 7.38
N ASP A 25 -6.63 -35.58 8.03
CA ASP A 25 -7.30 -36.85 7.74
C ASP A 25 -8.78 -36.83 8.16
N ALA A 26 -9.11 -36.19 9.28
CA ALA A 26 -10.49 -35.97 9.70
C ALA A 26 -11.25 -35.09 8.69
N TYR A 27 -10.63 -34.01 8.21
CA TYR A 27 -11.24 -33.17 7.17
C TYR A 27 -11.52 -33.95 5.89
N LYS A 28 -10.57 -34.76 5.41
CA LYS A 28 -10.76 -35.59 4.21
C LYS A 28 -11.93 -36.56 4.37
N LYS A 29 -11.98 -37.31 5.47
CA LYS A 29 -13.08 -38.25 5.75
C LYS A 29 -14.44 -37.56 5.82
N ASN A 30 -14.52 -36.38 6.42
CA ASN A 30 -15.77 -35.63 6.50
C ASN A 30 -16.27 -35.19 5.12
N VAL A 31 -15.35 -34.76 4.24
CA VAL A 31 -15.68 -34.39 2.86
C VAL A 31 -16.11 -35.61 2.04
N GLU A 32 -15.38 -36.72 2.14
CA GLU A 32 -15.74 -37.98 1.48
C GLU A 32 -17.14 -38.46 1.92
N THR A 33 -17.41 -38.42 3.21
CA THR A 33 -18.73 -38.79 3.77
C THR A 33 -19.85 -37.89 3.24
N TYR A 34 -19.60 -36.59 3.07
CA TYR A 34 -20.57 -35.65 2.52
C TYR A 34 -20.86 -35.94 1.04
N LEU A 35 -19.82 -36.23 0.25
CA LEU A 35 -19.94 -36.60 -1.16
C LEU A 35 -20.75 -37.90 -1.33
N GLU A 36 -20.54 -38.88 -0.46
CA GLU A 36 -21.27 -40.15 -0.49
C GLU A 36 -22.75 -40.00 -0.09
N LYS A 37 -23.04 -39.21 0.95
CA LYS A 37 -24.40 -39.08 1.49
C LYS A 37 -25.29 -38.11 0.71
N ALA A 38 -24.71 -37.13 0.02
CA ALA A 38 -25.47 -36.09 -0.66
C ALA A 38 -24.85 -35.70 -2.03
N PRO A 39 -24.77 -36.63 -2.99
CA PRO A 39 -24.09 -36.40 -4.27
C PRO A 39 -24.75 -35.30 -5.11
N GLU A 40 -26.08 -35.17 -5.06
CA GLU A 40 -26.80 -34.14 -5.80
C GLU A 40 -26.55 -32.74 -5.25
N MET A 41 -26.45 -32.60 -3.92
CA MET A 41 -26.09 -31.32 -3.28
C MET A 41 -24.66 -30.92 -3.60
N ALA A 42 -23.72 -31.86 -3.56
CA ALA A 42 -22.34 -31.60 -3.95
C ALA A 42 -22.21 -31.20 -5.43
N ALA A 43 -22.99 -31.82 -6.32
CA ALA A 43 -23.03 -31.44 -7.73
C ALA A 43 -23.61 -30.05 -7.96
N LEU A 44 -24.68 -29.69 -7.23
CA LEU A 44 -25.27 -28.35 -7.26
C LEU A 44 -24.28 -27.30 -6.75
N GLU A 45 -23.62 -27.56 -5.62
CA GLU A 45 -22.61 -26.67 -5.05
C GLU A 45 -21.43 -26.47 -6.00
N ASN A 46 -20.95 -27.53 -6.65
CA ASN A 46 -19.87 -27.42 -7.63
C ASN A 46 -20.30 -26.61 -8.86
N LYS A 47 -21.56 -26.75 -9.33
CA LYS A 47 -22.13 -25.91 -10.40
C LYS A 47 -22.19 -24.44 -10.00
N LEU A 48 -22.72 -24.14 -8.82
CA LEU A 48 -22.76 -22.78 -8.28
C LEU A 48 -21.35 -22.20 -8.14
N ARG A 49 -20.41 -23.01 -7.66
CA ARG A 49 -19.00 -22.62 -7.56
C ARG A 49 -18.43 -22.27 -8.93
N ILE A 50 -18.62 -23.10 -9.96
CA ILE A 50 -18.16 -22.81 -11.32
C ILE A 50 -18.78 -21.52 -11.86
N GLN A 51 -20.07 -21.30 -11.59
CA GLN A 51 -20.81 -20.13 -12.07
C GLN A 51 -20.36 -18.84 -11.39
N TYR A 52 -20.18 -18.83 -10.07
CA TYR A 52 -19.99 -17.61 -9.29
C TYR A 52 -18.55 -17.37 -8.80
N MET A 53 -17.69 -18.39 -8.66
CA MET A 53 -16.28 -18.17 -8.26
C MET A 53 -15.52 -17.21 -9.19
N PRO A 54 -15.68 -17.26 -10.53
CA PRO A 54 -14.98 -16.32 -11.39
C PRO A 54 -15.34 -14.86 -11.08
N GLN A 55 -16.62 -14.60 -10.81
CA GLN A 55 -17.13 -13.28 -10.46
C GLN A 55 -16.70 -12.86 -9.05
N GLN A 56 -16.76 -13.78 -8.08
CA GLN A 56 -16.26 -13.51 -6.74
C GLN A 56 -14.77 -13.15 -6.76
N ARG A 57 -13.94 -13.94 -7.46
CA ARG A 57 -12.50 -13.66 -7.62
C ARG A 57 -12.20 -12.39 -8.39
N SER A 58 -13.07 -11.95 -9.30
CA SER A 58 -12.88 -10.68 -9.99
C SER A 58 -13.20 -9.51 -9.07
N LEU A 59 -14.26 -9.59 -8.27
CA LEU A 59 -14.62 -8.60 -7.26
C LEU A 59 -13.56 -8.49 -6.15
N GLU A 60 -13.06 -9.61 -5.64
CA GLU A 60 -11.97 -9.63 -4.64
C GLU A 60 -10.69 -8.96 -5.18
N ARG A 61 -10.35 -9.21 -6.46
CA ARG A 61 -9.23 -8.53 -7.13
C ARG A 61 -9.47 -7.03 -7.28
N GLN A 62 -10.68 -6.62 -7.61
CA GLN A 62 -11.04 -5.20 -7.71
C GLN A 62 -10.96 -4.50 -6.35
N LEU A 63 -11.48 -5.12 -5.29
CA LEU A 63 -11.37 -4.60 -3.93
C LEU A 63 -9.90 -4.45 -3.52
N SER A 64 -9.07 -5.46 -3.75
CA SER A 64 -7.64 -5.37 -3.46
C SER A 64 -6.93 -4.25 -4.22
N ALA A 65 -7.29 -4.03 -5.50
CA ALA A 65 -6.76 -2.93 -6.29
C ALA A 65 -7.19 -1.56 -5.75
N LEU A 66 -8.44 -1.42 -5.32
CA LEU A 66 -8.95 -0.20 -4.70
C LEU A 66 -8.26 0.10 -3.36
N ASP A 67 -8.04 -0.92 -2.53
CA ASP A 67 -7.32 -0.77 -1.25
C ASP A 67 -5.87 -0.33 -1.47
N GLN A 68 -5.17 -0.92 -2.46
CA GLN A 68 -3.83 -0.48 -2.83
C GLN A 68 -3.81 0.97 -3.30
N GLN A 69 -4.78 1.35 -4.14
CA GLN A 69 -4.91 2.72 -4.63
C GLN A 69 -5.17 3.71 -3.49
N ALA A 70 -6.08 3.38 -2.57
CA ALA A 70 -6.38 4.20 -1.40
C ALA A 70 -5.14 4.40 -0.52
N GLY A 71 -4.35 3.34 -0.30
CA GLY A 71 -3.09 3.42 0.45
C GLY A 71 -2.07 4.37 -0.20
N VAL A 72 -1.88 4.28 -1.51
CA VAL A 72 -0.97 5.18 -2.26
C VAL A 72 -1.46 6.63 -2.19
N GLN A 73 -2.77 6.86 -2.34
CA GLN A 73 -3.35 8.20 -2.25
C GLN A 73 -3.18 8.82 -0.86
N ALA A 74 -3.45 8.06 0.20
CA ALA A 74 -3.23 8.52 1.57
C ALA A 74 -1.75 8.89 1.80
N GLY A 75 -0.82 8.07 1.31
CA GLY A 75 0.63 8.37 1.35
C GLY A 75 0.99 9.67 0.64
N MET A 76 0.51 9.87 -0.59
CA MET A 76 0.74 11.10 -1.34
C MET A 76 0.15 12.34 -0.65
N GLN A 77 -1.02 12.22 -0.02
CA GLN A 77 -1.62 13.34 0.72
C GLN A 77 -0.76 13.73 1.93
N LEU A 78 -0.26 12.74 2.68
CA LEU A 78 0.64 12.99 3.81
C LEU A 78 1.94 13.67 3.36
N GLU A 79 2.54 13.22 2.26
CA GLU A 79 3.75 13.85 1.71
C GLU A 79 3.50 15.29 1.26
N ARG A 80 2.35 15.56 0.64
CA ARG A 80 1.98 16.93 0.24
C ARG A 80 1.75 17.85 1.44
N GLN A 81 1.10 17.34 2.48
CA GLN A 81 0.73 18.12 3.67
C GLN A 81 1.94 18.39 4.58
N TYR A 82 2.74 17.36 4.85
CA TYR A 82 3.82 17.42 5.85
C TYR A 82 5.23 17.41 5.26
N GLY A 83 5.39 17.10 3.97
CA GLY A 83 6.69 17.10 3.29
C GLY A 83 7.45 18.42 3.45
N PRO A 84 6.84 19.60 3.21
CA PRO A 84 7.52 20.88 3.40
C PRO A 84 7.99 21.11 4.84
N GLN A 85 7.17 20.73 5.82
CA GLN A 85 7.51 20.85 7.25
C GLN A 85 8.70 19.95 7.59
N ARG A 86 8.73 18.71 7.08
CA ARG A 86 9.85 17.78 7.26
C ARG A 86 11.14 18.34 6.68
N THR A 87 11.12 18.93 5.49
CA THR A 87 12.30 19.54 4.87
C THR A 87 12.80 20.75 5.66
N LEU A 88 11.91 21.62 6.13
CA LEU A 88 12.28 22.77 6.96
C LEU A 88 12.91 22.32 8.29
N GLU A 89 12.34 21.31 8.93
CA GLU A 89 12.87 20.72 10.16
C GLU A 89 14.26 20.10 9.93
N SER A 90 14.47 19.42 8.80
CA SER A 90 15.80 18.93 8.41
C SER A 90 16.81 20.06 8.24
N LEU A 91 16.43 21.16 7.57
CA LEU A 91 17.31 22.34 7.41
C LEU A 91 17.60 23.02 8.75
N ARG A 92 16.59 23.10 9.63
CA ARG A 92 16.76 23.63 10.99
C ARG A 92 17.77 22.80 11.77
N ARG A 93 17.68 21.48 11.74
CA ARG A 93 18.64 20.59 12.42
C ARG A 93 20.05 20.72 11.86
N GLN A 94 20.20 20.87 10.55
CA GLN A 94 21.51 21.13 9.94
C GLN A 94 22.12 22.44 10.47
N TYR A 95 21.31 23.50 10.55
CA TYR A 95 21.72 24.77 11.14
C TYR A 95 22.10 24.63 12.62
N GLU A 96 21.28 23.94 13.42
CA GLU A 96 21.54 23.73 14.85
C GLU A 96 22.79 22.88 15.11
N THR A 97 23.07 21.90 14.24
CA THR A 97 24.23 21.02 14.37
C THR A 97 25.54 21.73 14.00
N SER A 98 25.52 22.55 12.94
CA SER A 98 26.70 23.29 12.49
C SER A 98 26.32 24.60 11.76
N PRO A 99 26.18 25.71 12.50
CA PRO A 99 25.77 26.99 11.92
C PRO A 99 26.75 27.52 10.87
N GLN A 100 28.05 27.36 11.11
CA GLN A 100 29.10 27.87 10.22
C GLN A 100 29.14 27.09 8.90
N ALA A 101 29.04 25.75 8.95
CA ALA A 101 29.00 24.93 7.75
C ALA A 101 27.73 25.19 6.93
N TYR A 102 26.59 25.36 7.61
CA TYR A 102 25.33 25.72 6.98
C TYR A 102 25.44 27.05 6.21
N ALA A 103 25.97 28.10 6.86
CA ALA A 103 26.14 29.41 6.23
C ALA A 103 27.15 29.38 5.07
N LEU A 104 28.27 28.66 5.24
CA LEU A 104 29.30 28.53 4.21
C LEU A 104 28.77 27.81 2.96
N ASN A 105 28.06 26.70 3.12
CA ASN A 105 27.45 25.98 2.01
C ASN A 105 26.46 26.87 1.23
N ARG A 106 25.65 27.65 1.94
CA ARG A 106 24.75 28.61 1.29
C ARG A 106 25.53 29.69 0.54
N GLY A 107 26.55 30.28 1.17
CA GLY A 107 27.37 31.32 0.57
C GLY A 107 28.14 30.87 -0.67
N LEU A 108 28.66 29.63 -0.68
CA LEU A 108 29.27 29.02 -1.87
C LEU A 108 28.26 28.84 -3.01
N GLY A 109 27.04 28.40 -2.69
CA GLY A 109 25.93 28.32 -3.65
C GLY A 109 25.63 29.68 -4.30
N ASP A 110 25.48 30.73 -3.49
CA ASP A 110 25.21 32.08 -3.99
C ASP A 110 26.34 32.61 -4.89
N GLN A 111 27.60 32.32 -4.55
CA GLN A 111 28.74 32.69 -5.37
C GLN A 111 28.71 31.98 -6.73
N MET A 112 28.42 30.67 -6.75
CA MET A 112 28.29 29.91 -8.00
C MET A 112 27.17 30.45 -8.88
N THR A 113 26.00 30.76 -8.30
CA THR A 113 24.87 31.36 -9.05
C THR A 113 25.27 32.69 -9.68
N ARG A 114 25.93 33.58 -8.93
CA ARG A 114 26.39 34.88 -9.47
C ARG A 114 27.45 34.73 -10.55
N GLN A 115 28.37 33.77 -10.41
CA GLN A 115 29.38 33.50 -11.42
C GLN A 115 28.74 32.99 -12.72
N PHE A 116 27.78 32.07 -12.62
CA PHE A 116 27.01 31.59 -13.76
C PHE A 116 26.27 32.73 -14.46
N GLU A 117 25.56 33.58 -13.68
CA GLU A 117 24.85 34.74 -14.21
C GLU A 117 25.76 35.71 -14.96
N ARG A 118 26.96 35.98 -14.43
CA ARG A 118 27.95 36.83 -15.11
C ARG A 118 28.47 36.21 -16.41
N LEU A 119 28.63 34.89 -16.44
CA LEU A 119 29.20 34.17 -17.59
C LEU A 119 28.19 34.02 -18.74
N TYR A 120 26.93 33.72 -18.42
CA TYR A 120 25.91 33.36 -19.40
C TYR A 120 24.80 34.42 -19.57
N GLY A 121 24.82 35.49 -18.76
CA GLY A 121 23.81 36.54 -18.80
C GLY A 121 22.41 36.10 -18.36
N THR A 122 22.27 34.90 -17.79
CA THR A 122 21.00 34.34 -17.31
C THR A 122 21.21 33.59 -16.00
N SER A 123 20.18 33.55 -15.15
CA SER A 123 20.22 32.82 -13.90
C SER A 123 20.19 31.32 -14.14
N PRO A 124 20.99 30.51 -13.42
CA PRO A 124 20.91 29.04 -13.55
C PRO A 124 19.51 28.51 -13.17
N TYR A 125 18.74 29.26 -12.36
CA TYR A 125 17.34 28.94 -12.06
C TYR A 125 16.39 29.07 -13.25
N GLY A 126 16.78 29.80 -14.30
CA GLY A 126 15.97 29.94 -15.52
C GLY A 126 15.82 28.64 -16.32
N SER A 127 16.72 27.68 -16.10
CA SER A 127 16.66 26.34 -16.71
C SER A 127 15.86 25.33 -15.88
N VAL A 128 15.48 25.68 -14.66
CA VAL A 128 14.70 24.80 -13.77
C VAL A 128 13.22 24.95 -14.10
N GLU A 129 12.53 23.83 -14.18
CA GLU A 129 11.10 23.80 -14.48
C GLU A 129 10.31 24.63 -13.44
N PRO A 130 9.40 25.55 -13.86
CA PRO A 130 8.76 26.50 -12.94
C PRO A 130 8.05 25.86 -11.75
N ASN A 131 7.46 24.67 -11.93
CA ASN A 131 6.77 23.97 -10.85
C ASN A 131 7.74 23.51 -9.75
N VAL A 132 8.98 23.17 -10.13
CA VAL A 132 10.05 22.80 -9.20
C VAL A 132 10.63 24.05 -8.55
N ALA A 133 10.93 25.09 -9.34
CA ALA A 133 11.56 26.32 -8.86
C ALA A 133 10.68 27.08 -7.85
N PHE A 134 9.35 27.12 -8.08
CA PHE A 134 8.42 27.89 -7.25
C PHE A 134 7.55 27.03 -6.33
N ASN A 135 7.85 25.73 -6.24
CA ASN A 135 7.06 24.76 -5.48
C ASN A 135 5.55 24.88 -5.77
N ARG A 136 5.20 25.11 -7.04
CA ARG A 136 3.79 25.12 -7.46
C ARG A 136 3.32 23.67 -7.47
N GLN A 137 2.63 23.27 -6.41
CA GLN A 137 2.00 21.95 -6.41
C GLN A 137 0.94 21.91 -7.53
N PRO A 138 0.96 20.88 -8.40
CA PRO A 138 -0.14 20.66 -9.30
C PRO A 138 -1.42 20.52 -8.48
N ARG A 139 -2.51 21.16 -8.97
CA ARG A 139 -3.83 21.08 -8.33
C ARG A 139 -4.15 19.61 -8.01
N PRO A 140 -4.86 19.32 -6.90
CA PRO A 140 -5.31 17.97 -6.61
C PRO A 140 -5.97 17.38 -7.87
N VAL A 141 -5.39 16.29 -8.37
CA VAL A 141 -6.03 15.53 -9.45
C VAL A 141 -7.19 14.82 -8.79
N ASP A 142 -8.40 15.14 -9.22
CA ASP A 142 -9.58 14.46 -8.72
C ASP A 142 -9.65 13.07 -9.34
N PHE A 143 -9.08 12.08 -8.65
CA PHE A 143 -9.12 10.68 -9.05
C PHE A 143 -10.51 10.04 -8.84
N TYR A 144 -11.40 10.72 -8.11
CA TYR A 144 -12.76 10.29 -7.83
C TYR A 144 -13.82 11.12 -8.56
N GLY A 145 -13.39 12.13 -9.31
CA GLY A 145 -14.26 12.94 -10.14
C GLY A 145 -14.99 12.02 -11.09
N THR A 146 -16.33 12.08 -11.04
CA THR A 146 -17.17 11.36 -12.00
C THR A 146 -16.62 11.61 -13.39
N ILE A 147 -16.19 10.54 -14.07
CA ILE A 147 -15.92 10.58 -15.51
C ILE A 147 -17.15 11.24 -16.10
N GLY A 148 -16.98 12.47 -16.63
CA GLY A 148 -18.12 13.24 -17.12
C GLY A 148 -18.92 12.37 -18.06
N THR A 149 -20.21 12.22 -17.80
CA THR A 149 -21.13 11.33 -18.52
C THR A 149 -21.43 11.82 -19.95
N ASN A 150 -20.46 12.43 -20.62
CA ASN A 150 -20.53 12.85 -22.02
C ASN A 150 -20.45 11.65 -22.98
N ILE A 151 -20.98 10.49 -22.59
CA ILE A 151 -21.36 9.45 -23.55
C ILE A 151 -22.68 9.95 -24.14
N GLY A 152 -22.58 10.83 -25.14
CA GLY A 152 -23.73 11.25 -25.94
C GLY A 152 -24.39 10.00 -26.50
N SER A 153 -25.71 9.90 -26.29
CA SER A 153 -26.56 8.82 -26.82
C SER A 153 -26.26 8.64 -28.31
N PRO A 154 -25.62 7.53 -28.74
CA PRO A 154 -25.45 7.30 -30.17
C PRO A 154 -26.85 7.12 -30.78
N GLU A 155 -27.16 7.91 -31.81
CA GLU A 155 -28.41 7.76 -32.55
C GLU A 155 -28.52 6.32 -33.04
N LEU A 156 -29.50 5.58 -32.50
CA LEU A 156 -29.92 4.31 -33.06
C LEU A 156 -30.65 4.63 -34.37
N LYS A 157 -29.93 4.54 -35.49
CA LYS A 157 -30.56 4.56 -36.82
C LYS A 157 -31.45 3.32 -36.93
N ALA A 158 -32.73 3.57 -37.16
CA ALA A 158 -33.74 2.55 -37.49
C ALA A 158 -33.45 1.92 -38.87
#